data_AF-A0A7V1UL03-F1
#
_entry.id   AF-A0A7V1UL03-F1
#
_cell.length_a   1.000
_cell.length_b   1.000
_cell.length_c   1.000
_cell.angle_alpha   90.00
_cell.angle_beta   90.00
_cell.angle_gamma   90.00
#
_symmetry.space_group_name_H-M   'P 1'
#
loop_
_entity.id
_entity.type
_entity.pdbx_description
1 polymer ?
#
loop_
_entity_poly.entity_id
_entity_poly.type
_entity_poly.pdbx_seq_one_letter_code
_entity_poly.pdbx_strand_id
1 'polypeptide(L)' 'EIIKMDYGMEGGSIRMRVRAAVAGYMLLRWSVDCSPDHRLTEEQYRLWLVDPLALYGVENAKLAPGYQAPSRPEKR' A
#
# COMPACT_ATOMS: atom_id res chain seq x y z
N GLU A 1 -2.45 -0.78 19.35
CA GLU A 1 -3.76 -1.37 19.70
C GLU A 1 -4.90 -0.62 19.00
N ILE A 2 -4.97 0.71 19.13
CA ILE A 2 -5.99 1.58 18.50
C ILE A 2 -6.15 1.35 16.98
N ILE A 3 -5.06 1.35 16.20
CA ILE A 3 -5.12 1.14 14.74
C ILE A 3 -5.78 -0.20 14.34
N LYS A 4 -5.57 -1.27 15.12
CA LYS A 4 -6.20 -2.56 14.82
C LYS A 4 -7.71 -2.48 14.98
N MET A 5 -8.20 -1.73 15.97
CA MET A 5 -9.62 -1.53 16.20
C MET A 5 -10.25 -0.60 15.14
N ASP A 6 -9.57 0.51 14.82
CA ASP A 6 -10.06 1.50 13.85
C ASP A 6 -10.28 0.89 12.45
N TYR A 7 -9.45 -0.09 12.09
CA TYR A 7 -9.52 -0.77 10.78
C TYR A 7 -10.11 -2.18 10.86
N GLY A 8 -10.60 -2.64 12.01
CA GLY A 8 -11.13 -4.00 12.17
C GLY A 8 -10.15 -5.09 11.74
N MET A 9 -8.87 -4.94 12.10
CA MET A 9 -7.82 -5.86 11.70
C MET A 9 -7.94 -7.21 12.42
N GLU A 10 -7.73 -8.28 11.67
CA GLU A 10 -7.61 -9.64 12.19
C GLU A 10 -6.16 -10.13 11.99
N GLY A 11 -5.54 -10.67 13.05
CA GLY A 11 -4.16 -11.12 12.97
C GLY A 11 -3.14 -10.03 12.66
N GLY A 12 -3.47 -8.75 12.90
CA GLY A 12 -2.60 -7.61 12.63
C GLY A 12 -2.63 -7.09 11.19
N SER A 13 -3.60 -7.54 10.38
CA SER A 13 -3.79 -7.06 9.01
C SER A 13 -5.28 -6.83 8.71
N ILE A 14 -5.57 -5.97 7.74
CA ILE A 14 -6.88 -5.86 7.11
C ILE A 14 -6.77 -6.40 5.68
N ARG A 15 -7.72 -7.25 5.27
CA ARG A 15 -7.87 -7.69 3.87
C ARG A 15 -9.10 -7.03 3.26
N MET A 16 -8.92 -6.43 2.09
CA MET A 16 -9.96 -5.68 1.39
C MET A 16 -9.97 -6.06 -0.09
N ARG A 17 -11.16 -6.08 -0.70
CA ARG A 17 -11.33 -6.22 -2.15
C ARG A 17 -11.61 -4.84 -2.73
N VAL A 18 -10.74 -4.39 -3.63
CA VAL A 18 -10.80 -3.05 -4.23
C VAL A 18 -10.68 -3.17 -5.74
N ARG A 19 -11.39 -2.31 -6.48
CA ARG A 19 -11.22 -2.24 -7.94
C ARG A 19 -9.86 -1.61 -8.27
N ALA A 20 -9.12 -2.19 -9.21
CA ALA A 20 -7.84 -1.65 -9.66
C ALA A 20 -7.92 -0.15 -10.01
N ALA A 21 -9.01 0.25 -10.70
CA ALA A 21 -9.25 1.64 -11.10
C ALA A 21 -9.32 2.65 -9.93
N VAL A 22 -9.49 2.21 -8.68
CA VAL A 22 -9.55 3.10 -7.49
C VAL A 22 -8.50 2.77 -6.43
N ALA A 23 -7.71 1.71 -6.61
CA ALA A 23 -6.78 1.20 -5.59
C ALA A 23 -5.74 2.26 -5.18
N GLY A 24 -5.06 2.89 -6.14
CA GLY A 24 -4.08 3.93 -5.82
C GLY A 24 -4.64 5.12 -5.06
N TYR A 25 -5.87 5.55 -5.40
CA TYR A 25 -6.54 6.64 -4.66
C TYR A 25 -6.92 6.23 -3.24
N MET A 26 -7.40 5.00 -3.05
CA MET A 26 -7.70 4.48 -1.73
C MET A 26 -6.45 4.44 -0.83
N LEU A 27 -5.35 3.90 -1.35
CA LEU A 27 -4.08 3.80 -0.63
C LEU A 27 -3.55 5.19 -0.25
N LEU A 28 -3.67 6.16 -1.15
CA LEU A 28 -3.35 7.56 -0.87
C LEU A 28 -4.23 8.12 0.25
N ARG A 29 -5.54 7.93 0.17
CA ARG A 29 -6.49 8.50 1.15
C ARG A 29 -6.36 7.89 2.55
N TRP A 30 -5.91 6.65 2.63
CA TRP A 30 -5.64 5.95 3.88
C TRP A 30 -4.20 6.12 4.36
N SER A 31 -3.39 6.90 3.62
CA SER A 31 -1.97 7.10 3.90
C SER A 31 -1.24 5.77 4.12
N VAL A 32 -1.44 4.82 3.22
CA VAL A 32 -0.76 3.51 3.29
C VAL A 32 0.64 3.66 2.72
N ASP A 33 1.65 3.32 3.50
CA ASP A 33 3.01 3.14 3.00
C ASP A 33 3.03 1.93 2.05
N CYS A 34 3.30 2.18 0.77
CA CYS A 34 3.43 1.16 -0.26
C CYS A 34 4.89 0.93 -0.67
N SER A 35 5.85 1.38 0.14
CA SER A 35 7.25 1.04 -0.01
C SER A 35 7.51 -0.43 0.36
N PRO A 36 8.35 -1.16 -0.40
CA PRO A 36 8.66 -2.56 -0.08
C PRO A 36 9.36 -2.75 1.27
N ASP A 37 10.04 -1.70 1.76
CA ASP A 37 10.86 -1.67 2.95
C ASP A 37 10.21 -0.99 4.16
N HIS A 38 8.93 -0.61 4.07
CA HIS A 38 8.17 0.07 5.13
C HIS A 38 8.90 1.30 5.71
N ARG A 39 9.41 2.17 4.82
CA ARG A 39 10.30 3.27 5.19
C ARG A 39 9.61 4.59 5.49
N LEU A 40 8.31 4.73 5.22
CA LEU A 40 7.59 5.97 5.55
C LEU A 40 7.16 5.93 7.01
N THR A 41 7.72 6.83 7.82
CA THR A 41 7.59 6.79 9.29
C THR A 41 6.83 7.98 9.88
N GLU A 42 6.39 8.92 9.03
CA GLU A 42 5.60 10.06 9.46
C GLU A 42 4.24 9.63 10.02
N GLU A 43 3.67 10.45 10.91
CA GLU A 43 2.49 10.08 11.72
C GLU A 43 1.25 9.71 10.88
N GLN A 44 1.13 10.24 9.65
CA GLN A 44 0.04 9.87 8.76
C GLN A 44 0.13 8.42 8.26
N TYR A 45 1.33 7.83 8.18
CA TYR A 45 1.56 6.51 7.60
C TYR A 45 1.38 5.41 8.66
N ARG A 46 0.11 5.20 9.05
CA ARG A 46 -0.26 4.22 10.10
C ARG A 46 -0.48 2.80 9.57
N LEU A 47 -0.49 2.65 8.25
CA LEU A 47 -0.72 1.40 7.54
C LEU A 47 0.43 1.15 6.57
N TRP A 48 0.75 -0.12 6.37
CA TRP A 48 1.75 -0.57 5.40
C TRP A 48 1.20 -1.68 4.53
N LEU A 49 1.47 -1.62 3.23
CA LEU A 49 1.10 -2.66 2.28
C LEU A 49 2.11 -3.82 2.39
N VAL A 50 1.66 -4.92 2.99
CA VAL A 50 2.50 -6.11 3.21
C VAL A 50 3.06 -6.73 1.92
N ASP A 51 2.32 -6.62 0.81
CA ASP A 51 2.71 -7.17 -0.48
C ASP A 51 2.59 -6.11 -1.59
N PRO A 52 3.70 -5.44 -1.96
CA PRO A 52 3.72 -4.48 -3.06
C PRO A 52 3.35 -5.09 -4.42
N LEU A 53 3.53 -6.41 -4.63
CA LEU A 53 3.17 -7.06 -5.90
C LEU A 53 1.66 -7.10 -6.11
N ALA A 54 0.85 -6.91 -5.06
CA ALA A 54 -0.60 -6.75 -5.17
C ALA A 54 -1.02 -5.56 -6.05
N LEU A 55 -0.10 -4.62 -6.33
CA LEU A 55 -0.32 -3.47 -7.21
C LEU A 55 0.15 -3.69 -8.65
N TYR A 56 0.63 -4.88 -9.00
CA TYR A 56 1.02 -5.18 -10.38
C TYR A 56 -0.14 -4.97 -11.35
N GLY A 57 0.11 -4.23 -12.43
CA GLY A 57 -0.90 -3.89 -13.43
C GLY A 57 -1.92 -2.83 -12.98
N VAL A 58 -1.82 -2.29 -11.77
CA VAL A 58 -2.67 -1.19 -11.29
C VAL A 58 -2.07 0.14 -11.74
N GLU A 59 -2.58 0.71 -12.82
CA GLU A 59 -2.04 1.93 -13.44
C GLU A 59 -1.98 3.15 -12.49
N ASN A 60 -2.94 3.25 -11.58
CA ASN A 60 -3.01 4.37 -10.64
C ASN A 60 -2.20 4.12 -9.36
N ALA A 61 -1.49 2.99 -9.22
CA ALA A 61 -0.65 2.70 -8.05
C ALA A 61 0.41 3.77 -7.78
N LYS A 62 0.84 4.51 -8.82
CA LYS A 62 1.71 5.69 -8.72
C LYS A 62 1.18 6.82 -7.82
N LEU A 63 -0.11 6.80 -7.49
CA LEU A 63 -0.69 7.74 -6.52
C LEU A 63 -0.41 7.33 -5.07
N ALA A 64 -0.09 6.06 -4.82
CA ALA A 64 0.09 5.54 -3.49
C ALA A 64 1.46 5.99 -2.90
N PRO A 65 1.50 6.44 -1.63
CA PRO A 65 2.74 6.82 -0.97
C PRO A 65 3.76 5.69 -0.98
N GLY A 66 5.02 5.99 -1.28
CA GLY A 66 6.11 5.01 -1.23
C GLY A 66 6.10 3.96 -2.36
N TYR A 67 5.09 3.96 -3.24
CA TYR A 67 5.03 3.02 -4.36
C TYR A 67 6.27 3.12 -5.25
N GLN A 68 6.84 1.96 -5.54
CA GLN A 68 7.92 1.81 -6.51
C GLN A 68 7.43 0.89 -7.60
N ALA A 69 7.43 1.38 -8.84
CA ALA A 69 7.15 0.53 -9.97
C ALA A 69 8.17 -0.62 -10.00
N PRO A 70 7.75 -1.88 -10.20
CA PRO A 70 8.68 -2.99 -10.32
C PRO A 70 9.65 -2.65 -11.45
N SER A 71 10.94 -2.53 -11.11
CA SER A 71 11.97 -2.30 -12.11
C SER A 71 11.99 -3.50 -13.04
N ARG A 72 11.79 -3.27 -14.34
CA ARG A 72 12.16 -4.27 -15.33
C ARG A 72 13.66 -4.47 -15.15
N PRO A 73 14.16 -5.69 -14.86
CA PRO A 73 15.60 -5.89 -14.78
C PRO A 73 16.18 -5.45 -16.12
N GLU A 74 17.04 -4.44 -16.10
CA GLU A 74 17.84 -4.09 -17.27
C GLU A 74 18.56 -5.38 -17.67
N LYS A 75 18.30 -5.82 -18.90
CA LYS A 75 19.02 -6.96 -19.48
C LYS A 75 20.49 -6.56 -19.50
N ARG A 76 21.29 -7.13 -18.60
CA ARG A 76 22.75 -7.18 -18.72
C ARG A 76 23.13 -8.00 -19.95
#